data_AF-A0A376TU02-F1
#
_entry.id   AF-A0A376TU02-F1
#
_cell.length_a   1.000
_cell.length_b   1.000
_cell.length_c   1.000
_cell.angle_alpha   90.00
_cell.angle_beta   90.00
_cell.angle_gamma   90.00
#
_symmetry.space_group_name_H-M   'P 1'
#
loop_
_entity.id
_entity.type
_entity.pdbx_description
1 polymer ?
#
loop_
_entity_poly.entity_id
_entity_poly.type
_entity_poly.pdbx_seq_one_letter_code
_entity_poly.pdbx_strand_id
1 'polypeptide(L)'
;MAAAGHPGEDAGLYEAVKAVGEELCPALGLTIPVGKDSMSMKTRWQEGNEEREMTSPLSLVISAFARVEDVRHTITPQLSTEDNALLLIDLGKGNNALGATALAQVYRQLGDKPADVRDVAQLKGFYDAIQALVAQRKLLAYHDRSDGGLLVTLAEMAFAGHCGIDADIATLGDDRLAALFNEELGAVIQVRAADREAVESVLAQHGLLIVSIMLGRRFPVTVL
;
A
#
# COMPACT_ATOMS: atom_id res chain seq x y z
N MET A 1 2.74 -14.19 14.17
CA MET A 1 2.80 -15.67 14.11
C MET A 1 4.17 -16.05 13.56
N ALA A 2 4.78 -17.12 14.04
CA ALA A 2 6.16 -17.49 13.66
C ALA A 2 6.37 -19.00 13.80
N ALA A 3 7.45 -19.51 13.21
CA ALA A 3 7.93 -20.86 13.42
C ALA A 3 9.06 -20.85 14.47
N ALA A 4 8.71 -20.64 15.74
CA ALA A 4 9.71 -20.47 16.81
C ALA A 4 10.72 -21.64 16.87
N GLY A 5 11.97 -21.28 17.12
CA GLY A 5 13.14 -22.17 17.08
C GLY A 5 13.59 -22.60 15.68
N HIS A 6 12.93 -22.18 14.59
CA HIS A 6 13.51 -22.29 13.26
C HIS A 6 14.64 -21.26 13.11
N PRO A 7 15.80 -21.60 12.49
CA PRO A 7 16.93 -20.69 12.38
C PRO A 7 16.53 -19.31 11.83
N GLY A 8 16.87 -18.25 12.56
CA GLY A 8 16.59 -16.86 12.20
C GLY A 8 15.24 -16.31 12.69
N GLU A 9 14.21 -17.14 12.85
CA GLU A 9 12.84 -16.68 13.15
C GLU A 9 12.69 -16.02 14.52
N ASP A 10 13.41 -16.50 15.55
CA ASP A 10 13.29 -15.94 16.90
C ASP A 10 13.88 -14.51 16.99
N ALA A 11 15.04 -14.30 16.36
CA ALA A 11 15.66 -12.97 16.28
C ALA A 11 14.84 -12.04 15.39
N GLY A 12 14.35 -12.54 14.25
CA GLY A 12 13.46 -11.78 13.36
C GLY A 12 12.16 -11.37 14.05
N LEU A 13 11.56 -12.26 14.85
CA LEU A 13 10.37 -11.95 15.65
C LEU A 13 10.65 -10.82 16.64
N TYR A 14 11.78 -10.85 17.36
CA TYR A 14 12.16 -9.80 18.30
C TYR A 14 12.33 -8.44 17.58
N GLU A 15 13.08 -8.42 16.48
CA GLU A 15 13.28 -7.20 15.69
C GLU A 15 11.96 -6.65 15.14
N ALA A 16 11.07 -7.50 14.65
CA ALA A 16 9.76 -7.07 14.17
C ALA A 16 8.88 -6.48 15.29
N VAL A 17 8.84 -7.12 16.47
CA VAL A 17 8.10 -6.61 17.63
C VAL A 17 8.66 -5.26 18.08
N LYS A 18 9.99 -5.11 18.12
CA LYS A 18 10.65 -3.85 18.47
C LYS A 18 10.35 -2.76 17.43
N ALA A 19 10.50 -3.05 16.14
CA ALA A 19 10.26 -2.11 15.05
C ALA A 19 8.84 -1.53 15.09
N VAL A 20 7.83 -2.33 15.44
CA VAL A 20 6.45 -1.81 15.55
C VAL A 20 6.14 -1.25 16.94
N GLY A 21 6.53 -1.93 18.02
CA GLY A 21 6.13 -1.61 19.39
C GLY A 21 6.92 -0.48 20.05
N GLU A 22 8.21 -0.36 19.75
CA GLU A 22 9.11 0.64 20.34
C GLU A 22 9.42 1.80 19.39
N GLU A 23 9.25 1.61 18.09
CA GLU A 23 9.68 2.58 17.07
C GLU A 23 8.49 3.16 16.27
N LEU A 24 7.90 2.38 15.36
CA LEU A 24 6.92 2.88 14.39
C LEU A 24 5.59 3.30 15.01
N CYS A 25 4.94 2.43 15.78
CA CYS A 25 3.63 2.75 16.35
C CYS A 25 3.69 3.92 17.36
N PRO A 26 4.68 4.00 18.27
CA PRO A 26 4.85 5.18 19.13
C PRO A 26 5.07 6.47 18.32
N ALA A 27 5.90 6.43 17.28
CA ALA A 27 6.15 7.61 16.43
C ALA A 27 4.90 8.07 15.66
N LEU A 28 4.02 7.14 15.28
CA LEU A 28 2.73 7.43 14.64
C LEU A 28 1.60 7.77 15.63
N GLY A 29 1.80 7.55 16.93
CA GLY A 29 0.76 7.68 17.94
C GLY A 29 -0.31 6.57 17.89
N LEU A 30 0.07 5.38 17.38
CA LEU A 30 -0.82 4.21 17.30
C LEU A 30 -0.62 3.30 18.51
N THR A 31 -1.71 2.93 19.17
CA THR A 31 -1.67 2.01 20.31
C THR A 31 -1.92 0.58 19.84
N ILE A 32 -1.20 -0.39 20.41
CA ILE A 32 -1.48 -1.83 20.27
C ILE A 32 -2.10 -2.33 21.60
N PRO A 33 -3.41 -2.13 21.83
CA PRO A 33 -4.04 -2.44 23.12
C PRO A 33 -4.35 -3.93 23.30
N VAL A 34 -4.27 -4.72 22.23
CA VAL A 34 -4.58 -6.15 22.22
C VAL A 34 -3.71 -6.84 21.18
N GLY A 35 -3.36 -8.10 21.44
CA GLY A 35 -2.60 -8.93 20.52
C GLY A 35 -2.77 -10.41 20.86
N LYS A 36 -2.31 -11.27 19.94
CA LYS A 36 -2.23 -12.71 20.14
C LYS A 36 -1.07 -13.27 19.32
N ASP A 37 -0.51 -14.37 19.79
CA ASP A 37 0.57 -15.08 19.13
C ASP A 37 0.18 -16.52 18.75
N SER A 38 0.89 -17.05 17.74
CA SER A 38 0.90 -18.47 17.36
C SER A 38 2.32 -18.78 16.88
N MET A 39 3.03 -19.62 17.63
CA MET A 39 4.50 -19.74 17.58
C MET A 39 5.00 -21.08 17.00
N SER A 40 4.11 -21.90 16.44
CA SER A 40 4.45 -23.21 15.87
C SER A 40 4.06 -23.34 14.40
N MET A 41 4.24 -22.28 13.60
CA MET A 41 3.80 -22.22 12.20
C MET A 41 4.74 -22.96 11.24
N LYS A 42 4.92 -24.27 11.48
CA LYS A 42 5.66 -25.19 10.61
C LYS A 42 5.03 -26.57 10.64
N THR A 43 5.13 -27.27 9.52
CA THR A 43 4.62 -28.65 9.36
C THR A 43 5.74 -29.55 8.86
N ARG A 44 5.89 -30.73 9.47
CA ARG A 44 6.83 -31.77 9.04
C ARG A 44 6.09 -33.04 8.66
N TRP A 45 6.53 -33.70 7.61
CA TRP A 45 5.98 -34.98 7.16
C TRP A 45 7.05 -35.82 6.45
N GLN A 46 6.73 -37.09 6.22
CA GLN A 46 7.56 -37.99 5.41
C GLN A 46 7.01 -38.02 3.99
N GLU A 47 7.88 -37.82 3.00
CA GLU A 47 7.57 -37.95 1.58
C GLU A 47 8.49 -39.00 0.96
N GLY A 48 7.98 -40.23 0.85
CA GLY A 48 8.80 -41.40 0.51
C GLY A 48 9.79 -41.70 1.64
N ASN A 49 11.09 -41.64 1.33
CA ASN A 49 12.17 -41.85 2.29
C ASN A 49 12.82 -40.53 2.77
N GLU A 50 12.23 -39.38 2.42
CA GLU A 50 12.75 -38.05 2.77
C GLU A 50 11.86 -37.38 3.80
N GLU A 51 12.48 -36.76 4.81
CA GLU A 51 11.79 -35.82 5.70
C GLU A 51 11.61 -34.49 4.98
N ARG A 52 10.39 -33.96 4.99
CA ARG A 52 10.06 -32.63 4.47
C ARG A 52 9.54 -31.73 5.57
N GLU A 53 9.83 -30.44 5.40
CA GLU A 53 9.38 -29.37 6.27
C GLU A 53 8.87 -28.21 5.41
N MET A 54 7.71 -27.66 5.79
CA MET A 54 7.19 -26.40 5.25
C MET A 54 7.06 -25.41 6.41
N THR A 55 7.82 -24.32 6.31
CA THR A 55 7.93 -23.29 7.35
C THR A 55 7.25 -22.02 6.86
N SER A 56 6.28 -21.50 7.61
CA SER A 56 5.71 -20.18 7.32
C SER A 56 6.73 -19.08 7.61
N PRO A 57 6.76 -17.99 6.84
CA PRO A 57 7.48 -16.78 7.25
C PRO A 57 6.92 -16.22 8.56
N LEU A 58 7.72 -15.39 9.24
CA LEU A 58 7.20 -14.47 10.25
C LEU A 58 6.03 -13.68 9.66
N SER A 59 4.84 -13.89 10.23
CA SER A 59 3.58 -13.37 9.70
C SER A 59 2.91 -12.49 10.74
N LEU A 60 3.06 -11.18 10.58
CA LEU A 60 2.35 -10.18 11.38
C LEU A 60 1.06 -9.78 10.66
N VAL A 61 -0.07 -9.87 11.37
CA VAL A 61 -1.37 -9.41 10.88
C VAL A 61 -1.80 -8.24 11.77
N ILE A 62 -1.96 -7.06 11.18
CA ILE A 62 -2.44 -5.86 11.87
C ILE A 62 -3.92 -5.67 11.54
N SER A 63 -4.75 -5.51 12.57
CA SER A 63 -6.14 -5.08 12.44
C SER A 63 -6.31 -3.72 13.12
N ALA A 64 -6.66 -2.70 12.35
CA ALA A 64 -6.87 -1.34 12.85
C ALA A 64 -8.35 -1.11 13.20
N PHE A 65 -8.60 -0.46 14.33
CA PHE A 65 -9.94 -0.09 14.79
C PHE A 65 -9.97 1.42 15.08
N ALA A 66 -10.98 2.12 14.57
CA ALA A 66 -11.13 3.55 14.76
C ALA A 66 -12.60 3.93 14.97
N ARG A 67 -12.84 4.95 15.79
CA ARG A 67 -14.13 5.65 15.82
C ARG A 67 -14.28 6.42 14.52
N VAL A 68 -15.36 6.18 13.79
CA VAL A 68 -15.70 6.95 12.59
C VAL A 68 -16.55 8.15 12.97
N GLU A 69 -16.15 9.35 12.54
CA GLU A 69 -16.92 10.58 12.78
C GLU A 69 -18.19 10.62 11.93
N ASP A 70 -18.08 10.29 10.64
CA ASP A 70 -19.23 10.24 9.73
C ASP A 70 -19.03 9.16 8.65
N VAL A 71 -19.84 8.10 8.72
CA VAL A 71 -19.78 6.95 7.80
C VAL A 71 -20.15 7.31 6.37
N ARG A 72 -20.93 8.38 6.15
CA ARG A 72 -21.38 8.82 4.82
C ARG A 72 -20.23 9.35 3.97
N HIS A 73 -19.11 9.66 4.63
CA HIS A 73 -17.96 10.25 3.97
C HIS A 73 -16.91 9.24 3.52
N THR A 74 -17.11 7.95 3.80
CA THR A 74 -16.27 6.86 3.33
C THR A 74 -16.10 6.92 1.81
N ILE A 75 -14.85 6.78 1.36
CA ILE A 75 -14.45 6.76 -0.05
C ILE A 75 -14.11 5.32 -0.44
N THR A 76 -14.36 4.95 -1.69
CA THR A 76 -14.08 3.62 -2.23
C THR A 76 -13.22 3.72 -3.50
N PRO A 77 -12.76 2.58 -4.04
CA PRO A 77 -12.08 2.54 -5.33
C PRO A 77 -12.93 2.94 -6.55
N GLN A 78 -14.24 3.12 -6.40
CA GLN A 78 -15.15 3.33 -7.52
C GLN A 78 -14.91 4.68 -8.21
N LEU A 79 -14.24 4.67 -9.35
CA LEU A 79 -13.94 5.88 -10.12
C LEU A 79 -15.22 6.59 -10.60
N SER A 80 -15.27 7.90 -10.40
CA SER A 80 -16.35 8.79 -10.86
C SER A 80 -16.20 9.16 -12.34
N THR A 81 -17.35 9.38 -12.99
CA THR A 81 -17.52 9.79 -14.38
C THR A 81 -17.47 11.31 -14.63
N GLU A 82 -17.13 12.09 -13.61
CA GLU A 82 -16.91 13.55 -13.74
C GLU A 82 -15.52 13.88 -14.28
N ASP A 83 -15.31 15.13 -14.73
CA ASP A 83 -13.97 15.62 -15.09
C ASP A 83 -13.03 15.54 -13.88
N ASN A 84 -11.95 14.79 -14.05
CA ASN A 84 -11.16 14.28 -12.93
C ASN A 84 -9.66 14.28 -13.23
N ALA A 85 -8.89 14.10 -12.17
CA ALA A 85 -7.49 13.75 -12.24
C ALA A 85 -7.16 12.61 -11.27
N LEU A 86 -6.21 11.78 -11.66
CA LEU A 86 -5.64 10.69 -10.88
C LEU A 86 -4.24 11.09 -10.41
N LEU A 87 -4.02 11.01 -9.10
CA LEU A 87 -2.73 11.28 -8.47
C LEU A 87 -2.27 10.03 -7.72
N LEU A 88 -1.05 9.59 -8.00
CA LEU A 88 -0.33 8.66 -7.15
C LEU A 88 0.33 9.43 -6.02
N ILE A 89 0.21 8.95 -4.78
CA ILE A 89 1.05 9.36 -3.66
C ILE A 89 2.02 8.20 -3.39
N ASP A 90 3.25 8.34 -3.87
CA ASP A 90 4.29 7.32 -3.81
C ASP A 90 5.15 7.43 -2.54
N LEU A 91 4.69 6.81 -1.45
CA LEU A 91 5.48 6.79 -0.20
C LEU A 91 6.74 5.92 -0.31
N GLY A 92 6.90 5.19 -1.41
CA GLY A 92 8.14 4.50 -1.79
C GLY A 92 9.26 5.45 -2.20
N LYS A 93 8.98 6.73 -2.48
CA LYS A 93 9.97 7.75 -2.86
C LYS A 93 10.84 7.32 -4.05
N GLY A 94 10.24 6.61 -5.01
CA GLY A 94 10.93 6.07 -6.19
C GLY A 94 11.88 4.89 -5.92
N ASN A 95 11.87 4.28 -4.73
CA ASN A 95 12.68 3.07 -4.47
C ASN A 95 12.29 1.90 -5.38
N ASN A 96 11.00 1.78 -5.69
CA ASN A 96 10.45 0.79 -6.61
C ASN A 96 10.94 -0.64 -6.34
N ALA A 97 10.95 -1.05 -5.07
CA ALA A 97 11.45 -2.34 -4.64
C ALA A 97 10.60 -3.52 -5.15
N LEU A 98 11.25 -4.57 -5.67
CA LEU A 98 10.59 -5.75 -6.25
C LEU A 98 10.80 -7.06 -5.46
N GLY A 99 11.54 -7.02 -4.34
CA GLY A 99 11.69 -8.17 -3.46
C GLY A 99 10.40 -8.50 -2.71
N ALA A 100 10.13 -9.80 -2.54
CA ALA A 100 8.96 -10.37 -1.87
C ALA A 100 7.60 -9.91 -2.42
N THR A 101 7.56 -9.40 -3.65
CA THR A 101 6.32 -8.94 -4.29
C THR A 101 5.52 -10.08 -4.90
N ALA A 102 4.23 -9.84 -5.17
CA ALA A 102 3.39 -10.72 -5.98
C ALA A 102 4.03 -11.00 -7.35
N LEU A 103 4.69 -10.00 -7.96
CA LEU A 103 5.45 -10.18 -9.20
C LEU A 103 6.56 -11.22 -9.03
N ALA A 104 7.44 -11.07 -8.02
CA ALA A 104 8.50 -12.04 -7.78
C ALA A 104 7.93 -13.44 -7.52
N GLN A 105 6.85 -13.52 -6.73
CA GLN A 105 6.19 -14.77 -6.36
C GLN A 105 5.66 -15.55 -7.58
N VAL A 106 4.97 -14.90 -8.52
CA VAL A 106 4.43 -15.58 -9.72
C VAL A 106 5.53 -16.05 -10.67
N TYR A 107 6.73 -15.47 -10.56
CA TYR A 107 7.94 -15.94 -11.25
C TYR A 107 8.81 -16.89 -10.40
N ARG A 108 8.27 -17.40 -9.28
CA ARG A 108 8.93 -18.35 -8.36
C ARG A 108 10.27 -17.82 -7.81
N GLN A 109 10.34 -16.51 -7.60
CA GLN A 109 11.50 -15.81 -7.06
C GLN A 109 11.14 -15.09 -5.77
N LEU A 110 12.15 -14.81 -4.95
CA LEU A 110 12.03 -13.93 -3.79
C LEU A 110 12.49 -12.49 -4.11
N GLY A 111 13.37 -12.30 -5.09
CA GLY A 111 13.97 -10.99 -5.40
C GLY A 111 15.10 -10.59 -4.45
N ASP A 112 15.38 -9.29 -4.37
CA ASP A 112 16.51 -8.73 -3.60
C ASP A 112 16.04 -7.96 -2.35
N LYS A 113 15.46 -6.77 -2.54
CA LYS A 113 15.01 -5.89 -1.45
C LYS A 113 13.50 -5.69 -1.50
N PRO A 114 12.78 -5.84 -0.38
CA PRO A 114 11.36 -5.53 -0.29
C PRO A 114 11.07 -4.03 -0.10
N ALA A 115 9.80 -3.69 -0.23
CA ALA A 115 9.26 -2.42 0.23
C ALA A 115 9.42 -2.24 1.75
N ASP A 116 9.39 -0.99 2.22
CA ASP A 116 9.42 -0.66 3.65
C ASP A 116 8.84 0.74 3.92
N VAL A 117 8.57 1.08 5.18
CA VAL A 117 8.26 2.46 5.58
C VAL A 117 9.49 3.34 5.35
N ARG A 118 9.48 4.12 4.26
CA ARG A 118 10.63 4.96 3.86
C ARG A 118 10.77 6.23 4.70
N ASP A 119 9.67 6.75 5.23
CA ASP A 119 9.62 7.99 6.01
C ASP A 119 8.38 8.02 6.91
N VAL A 120 8.60 7.91 8.22
CA VAL A 120 7.52 7.85 9.22
C VAL A 120 6.72 9.16 9.27
N ALA A 121 7.37 10.31 9.08
CA ALA A 121 6.70 11.60 9.11
C ALA A 121 5.81 11.77 7.87
N GLN A 122 6.27 11.33 6.69
CA GLN A 122 5.44 11.32 5.48
C GLN A 122 4.30 10.30 5.58
N LEU A 123 4.50 9.14 6.20
CA LEU A 123 3.41 8.19 6.43
C LEU A 123 2.32 8.79 7.34
N LYS A 124 2.70 9.47 8.41
CA LYS A 124 1.75 10.21 9.26
C LYS A 124 1.08 11.35 8.48
N GLY A 125 1.87 12.13 7.74
CA GLY A 125 1.38 13.22 6.91
C GLY A 125 0.39 12.75 5.86
N PHE A 126 0.63 11.57 5.27
CA PHE A 126 -0.28 10.91 4.35
C PHE A 126 -1.63 10.62 4.99
N TYR A 127 -1.64 9.98 6.16
CA TYR A 127 -2.88 9.75 6.90
C TYR A 127 -3.62 11.08 7.19
N ASP A 128 -2.92 12.07 7.76
CA ASP A 128 -3.51 13.36 8.12
C ASP A 128 -4.08 14.10 6.90
N ALA A 129 -3.37 14.09 5.77
CA ALA A 129 -3.81 14.70 4.51
C ALA A 129 -5.05 14.01 3.94
N ILE A 130 -5.08 12.68 3.93
CA ILE A 130 -6.25 11.92 3.47
C ILE A 130 -7.46 12.21 4.38
N GLN A 131 -7.29 12.25 5.71
CA GLN A 131 -8.36 12.64 6.62
C GLN A 131 -8.90 14.04 6.31
N ALA A 132 -8.01 15.02 6.06
CA ALA A 132 -8.41 16.37 5.69
C ALA A 132 -9.21 16.39 4.37
N LEU A 133 -8.74 15.67 3.34
CA LEU A 133 -9.41 15.61 2.04
C LEU A 133 -10.77 14.89 2.11
N VAL A 134 -10.90 13.85 2.93
CA VAL A 134 -12.16 13.16 3.20
C VAL A 134 -13.15 14.10 3.88
N ALA A 135 -12.73 14.81 4.93
CA ALA A 135 -13.56 15.77 5.66
C ALA A 135 -14.02 16.93 4.76
N GLN A 136 -13.16 17.40 3.86
CA GLN A 136 -13.45 18.46 2.90
C GLN A 136 -14.22 17.98 1.65
N ARG A 137 -14.54 16.68 1.54
CA ARG A 137 -15.24 16.07 0.40
C ARG A 137 -14.52 16.31 -0.95
N LYS A 138 -13.18 16.21 -0.92
CA LYS A 138 -12.31 16.48 -2.08
C LYS A 138 -11.94 15.23 -2.87
N LEU A 139 -12.14 14.05 -2.30
CA LEU A 139 -11.87 12.78 -2.97
C LEU A 139 -13.13 12.28 -3.68
N LEU A 140 -12.98 11.89 -4.95
CA LEU A 140 -13.97 11.14 -5.72
C LEU A 140 -13.81 9.63 -5.49
N ALA A 141 -12.56 9.16 -5.47
CA ALA A 141 -12.21 7.76 -5.23
C ALA A 141 -10.83 7.66 -4.56
N TYR A 142 -10.58 6.54 -3.91
CA TYR A 142 -9.33 6.22 -3.23
C TYR A 142 -9.09 4.71 -3.34
N HIS A 143 -7.87 4.31 -3.67
CA HIS A 143 -7.41 2.93 -3.53
C HIS A 143 -5.94 2.93 -3.14
N ASP A 144 -5.58 2.20 -2.09
CA ASP A 144 -4.20 2.02 -1.68
C ASP A 144 -3.43 1.09 -2.63
N ARG A 145 -2.11 1.18 -2.55
CA ARG A 145 -1.18 0.27 -3.23
C ARG A 145 -0.73 -0.81 -2.24
N SER A 146 -0.90 -2.06 -2.64
CA SER A 146 -0.59 -3.28 -1.89
C SER A 146 -0.12 -4.38 -2.85
N ASP A 147 -0.53 -5.64 -2.65
CA ASP A 147 -0.19 -6.77 -3.52
C ASP A 147 -0.44 -6.46 -5.01
N GLY A 148 0.57 -6.70 -5.85
CA GLY A 148 0.52 -6.44 -7.29
C GLY A 148 0.76 -4.98 -7.72
N GLY A 149 0.97 -4.08 -6.76
CA GLY A 149 1.47 -2.73 -6.99
C GLY A 149 0.47 -1.79 -7.67
N LEU A 150 1.01 -0.71 -8.26
CA LEU A 150 0.23 0.33 -8.93
C LEU A 150 -0.67 -0.22 -10.05
N LEU A 151 -0.20 -1.26 -10.75
CA LEU A 151 -0.98 -1.93 -11.79
C LEU A 151 -2.32 -2.41 -11.22
N VAL A 152 -2.27 -3.22 -10.15
CA VAL A 152 -3.47 -3.80 -9.55
C VAL A 152 -4.37 -2.71 -8.97
N THR A 153 -3.81 -1.71 -8.28
CA THR A 153 -4.57 -0.55 -7.78
C THR A 153 -5.38 0.11 -8.90
N LEU A 154 -4.75 0.46 -10.03
CA LEU A 154 -5.45 1.09 -11.16
C LEU A 154 -6.48 0.15 -11.80
N ALA A 155 -6.16 -1.13 -11.93
CA ALA A 155 -7.07 -2.12 -12.48
C ALA A 155 -8.34 -2.27 -11.61
N GLU A 156 -8.18 -2.40 -10.29
CA GLU A 156 -9.31 -2.53 -9.35
C GLU A 156 -10.16 -1.27 -9.29
N MET A 157 -9.54 -0.09 -9.35
CA MET A 157 -10.27 1.18 -9.51
C MET A 157 -11.08 1.23 -10.81
N ALA A 158 -10.50 0.78 -11.92
CA ALA A 158 -11.18 0.67 -13.21
C ALA A 158 -12.32 -0.35 -13.20
N PHE A 159 -12.15 -1.49 -12.52
CA PHE A 159 -13.20 -2.50 -12.35
C PHE A 159 -14.36 -1.94 -11.54
N ALA A 160 -14.08 -1.30 -10.41
CA ALA A 160 -15.09 -0.71 -9.55
C ALA A 160 -15.85 0.43 -10.25
N GLY A 161 -15.15 1.28 -11.00
CA GLY A 161 -15.74 2.36 -11.79
C GLY A 161 -16.33 1.95 -13.13
N HIS A 162 -16.11 0.70 -13.57
CA HIS A 162 -16.45 0.20 -14.90
C HIS A 162 -16.03 1.15 -16.03
N CYS A 163 -14.78 1.61 -15.98
CA CYS A 163 -14.25 2.62 -16.90
C CYS A 163 -12.85 2.26 -17.43
N GLY A 164 -12.34 3.05 -18.38
CA GLY A 164 -10.94 3.02 -18.78
C GLY A 164 -10.10 4.04 -18.01
N ILE A 165 -8.78 3.84 -17.96
CA ILE A 165 -7.82 4.78 -17.38
C ILE A 165 -6.77 5.12 -18.42
N ASP A 166 -6.54 6.41 -18.63
CA ASP A 166 -5.41 6.94 -19.40
C ASP A 166 -4.40 7.49 -18.39
N ALA A 167 -3.29 6.76 -18.22
CA ALA A 167 -2.25 7.05 -17.24
C ALA A 167 -0.87 7.06 -17.89
N ASP A 168 -0.12 8.12 -17.66
CA ASP A 168 1.30 8.24 -17.97
C ASP A 168 2.14 7.86 -16.75
N ILE A 169 3.07 6.94 -16.94
CA ILE A 169 4.00 6.45 -15.92
C ILE A 169 5.45 6.85 -16.22
N ALA A 170 5.70 7.66 -17.25
CA ALA A 170 7.05 8.02 -17.67
C ALA A 170 7.87 8.74 -16.56
N THR A 171 7.19 9.39 -15.62
CA THR A 171 7.80 10.11 -14.50
C THR A 171 8.08 9.20 -13.29
N LEU A 172 7.67 7.93 -13.32
CA LEU A 172 7.86 6.98 -12.20
C LEU A 172 9.22 6.25 -12.24
N GLY A 173 10.07 6.60 -13.21
CA GLY A 173 11.40 6.01 -13.44
C GLY A 173 11.48 5.24 -14.77
N ASP A 174 12.71 4.96 -15.19
CA ASP A 174 12.98 4.28 -16.46
C ASP A 174 12.56 2.80 -16.45
N ASP A 175 12.64 2.16 -15.28
CA ASP A 175 12.18 0.78 -15.08
C ASP A 175 10.66 0.75 -14.86
N ARG A 176 9.93 0.58 -15.97
CA ARG A 176 8.46 0.51 -15.99
C ARG A 176 7.92 -0.71 -15.24
N LEU A 177 8.67 -1.82 -15.21
CA LEU A 177 8.25 -3.01 -14.48
C LEU A 177 8.27 -2.72 -12.98
N ALA A 178 9.38 -2.16 -12.50
CA ALA A 178 9.52 -1.76 -11.10
C ALA A 178 8.49 -0.69 -10.71
N ALA A 179 8.27 0.32 -11.56
CA ALA A 179 7.28 1.38 -11.32
C ALA A 179 5.84 0.84 -11.16
N LEU A 180 5.46 -0.19 -11.92
CA LEU A 180 4.11 -0.75 -11.91
C LEU A 180 3.87 -1.79 -10.82
N PHE A 181 4.89 -2.59 -10.49
CA PHE A 181 4.73 -3.79 -9.66
C PHE A 181 5.40 -3.70 -8.28
N ASN A 182 6.08 -2.60 -7.94
CA ASN A 182 6.52 -2.40 -6.57
C ASN A 182 5.31 -2.29 -5.63
N GLU A 183 5.48 -2.83 -4.43
CA GLU A 183 4.46 -2.87 -3.39
C GLU A 183 4.81 -1.90 -2.25
N GLU A 184 5.45 -0.77 -2.61
CA GLU A 184 5.69 0.32 -1.67
C GLU A 184 4.37 0.92 -1.19
N LEU A 185 4.35 1.47 0.02
CA LEU A 185 3.17 2.14 0.55
C LEU A 185 2.77 3.33 -0.34
N GLY A 186 1.47 3.64 -0.32
CA GLY A 186 0.92 4.73 -1.11
C GLY A 186 -0.51 4.47 -1.52
N ALA A 187 -1.05 5.37 -2.34
CA ALA A 187 -2.39 5.24 -2.88
C ALA A 187 -2.55 6.02 -4.18
N VAL A 188 -3.56 5.64 -4.96
CA VAL A 188 -4.10 6.48 -6.03
C VAL A 188 -5.36 7.16 -5.51
N ILE A 189 -5.40 8.49 -5.62
CA ILE A 189 -6.59 9.29 -5.37
C ILE A 189 -7.16 9.82 -6.67
N GLN A 190 -8.48 9.80 -6.78
CA GLN A 190 -9.20 10.52 -7.82
C GLN A 190 -9.82 11.77 -7.22
N VAL A 191 -9.64 12.90 -7.89
CA VAL A 191 -10.20 14.20 -7.49
C VAL A 191 -10.87 14.88 -8.66
N ARG A 192 -11.79 15.82 -8.41
CA ARG A 192 -12.35 16.68 -9.45
C ARG A 192 -11.24 17.51 -10.08
N ALA A 193 -11.22 17.65 -11.40
CA ALA A 193 -10.19 18.41 -12.09
C ALA A 193 -10.06 19.86 -11.58
N ALA A 194 -11.19 20.50 -11.26
CA ALA A 194 -11.26 21.84 -10.69
C ALA A 194 -10.71 21.96 -9.26
N ASP A 195 -10.60 20.86 -8.52
CA ASP A 195 -10.10 20.84 -7.14
C ASP A 195 -8.61 20.51 -7.05
N ARG A 196 -7.95 20.25 -8.18
CA ARG A 196 -6.57 19.79 -8.23
C ARG A 196 -5.61 20.65 -7.41
N GLU A 197 -5.58 21.97 -7.65
CA GLU A 197 -4.66 22.87 -6.94
C GLU A 197 -4.92 22.91 -5.43
N ALA A 198 -6.19 22.84 -5.02
CA ALA A 198 -6.55 22.79 -3.62
C ALA A 198 -6.07 21.48 -2.96
N VAL A 199 -6.18 20.35 -3.67
CA VAL A 199 -5.69 19.05 -3.21
C VAL A 199 -4.16 19.06 -3.12
N GLU A 200 -3.46 19.54 -4.16
CA GLU A 200 -2.00 19.66 -4.16
C GLU A 200 -1.50 20.55 -3.02
N SER A 201 -2.23 21.62 -2.68
CA SER A 201 -1.93 22.48 -1.52
C SER A 201 -2.05 21.74 -0.19
N VAL A 202 -3.10 20.93 0.00
CA VAL A 202 -3.22 20.07 1.20
C VAL A 202 -2.07 19.08 1.27
N LEU A 203 -1.75 18.40 0.15
CA LEU A 203 -0.62 17.47 0.09
C LEU A 203 0.71 18.18 0.41
N ALA A 204 0.92 19.40 -0.06
CA ALA A 204 2.11 20.21 0.23
C ALA A 204 2.23 20.56 1.72
N GLN A 205 1.12 20.94 2.37
CA GLN A 205 1.08 21.25 3.81
C GLN A 205 1.51 20.05 4.68
N HIS A 206 1.31 18.84 4.18
CA HIS A 206 1.73 17.59 4.84
C HIS A 206 3.04 17.00 4.30
N GLY A 207 3.79 17.73 3.46
CA GLY A 207 5.09 17.29 2.94
C GLY A 207 5.02 16.18 1.89
N LEU A 208 3.86 16.03 1.22
CA LEU A 208 3.58 14.95 0.27
C LEU A 208 3.65 15.36 -1.19
N LEU A 209 3.63 16.67 -1.50
CA LEU A 209 3.64 17.12 -2.89
C LEU A 209 4.85 16.59 -3.67
N ILE A 210 6.01 16.49 -3.01
CA ILE A 210 7.24 15.94 -3.59
C ILE A 210 7.18 14.45 -3.96
N VAL A 211 6.23 13.72 -3.39
CA VAL A 211 5.99 12.29 -3.65
C VAL A 211 4.63 12.07 -4.34
N SER A 212 3.98 13.16 -4.77
CA SER A 212 2.69 13.11 -5.46
C SER A 212 2.90 13.27 -6.95
N ILE A 213 2.37 12.35 -7.74
CA ILE A 213 2.64 12.24 -9.17
C ILE A 213 1.32 12.19 -9.92
N MET A 214 1.16 13.09 -10.89
CA MET A 214 0.01 13.07 -11.78
C MET A 214 0.12 11.87 -12.70
N LEU A 215 -0.85 10.96 -12.62
CA LEU A 215 -0.92 9.82 -13.53
C LEU A 215 -1.71 10.18 -14.78
N GLY A 216 -2.87 10.80 -14.62
CA GLY A 216 -3.75 11.09 -15.76
C GLY A 216 -5.20 11.18 -15.35
N ARG A 217 -6.10 10.52 -16.07
CA ARG A 217 -7.55 10.60 -15.85
C ARG A 217 -8.26 9.31 -16.28
N ARG A 218 -9.46 9.08 -15.77
CA ARG A 218 -10.36 8.06 -16.34
C ARG A 218 -11.07 8.55 -17.60
N PHE A 219 -11.44 7.61 -18.48
CA PHE A 219 -12.25 7.83 -19.68
C PHE A 219 -13.38 6.77 -19.77
N PRO A 220 -14.50 7.06 -20.46
CA PRO A 220 -15.60 6.09 -20.57
C PRO A 220 -15.21 4.89 -21.45
N VAL A 221 -15.69 3.69 -21.12
CA VAL A 221 -15.56 2.53 -22.02
C VAL A 221 -16.49 2.77 -23.21
N THR A 222 -15.92 3.07 -24.37
CA THR A 222 -16.67 3.05 -25.62
C THR A 222 -16.84 1.58 -26.02
N VAL A 223 -18.07 1.07 -26.02
CA VAL A 223 -18.37 -0.24 -26.60
C VAL A 223 -18.14 -0.13 -28.10
N LEU A 224 -17.20 -0.90 -28.63
CA LEU A 224 -17.01 -1.10 -30.07
C LEU A 224 -18.17 -1.93 -30.67
#